data_AF-A0A9W7LZE7-F1
#
_entry.id   AF-A0A9W7LZE7-F1
#
_cell.length_a   1.000
_cell.length_b   1.000
_cell.length_c   1.000
_cell.angle_alpha   90.00
_cell.angle_beta   90.00
_cell.angle_gamma   90.00
#
_symmetry.space_group_name_H-M   'P 1'
#
loop_
_entity.id
_entity.type
_entity.pdbx_description
1 polymer ?
#
loop_
_entity_poly.entity_id
_entity_poly.type
_entity_poly.pdbx_seq_one_letter_code
_entity_poly.pdbx_strand_id
1 'polypeptide(L)'
;MVTESTFVQPSVPKFDGHYNHWTMLMENFLRSNEYWGVVENGVPATADRVTLTDGQKKIHEEQKLKDLKAKNYLFQALDRSILETIINKDTSKNTWNSMKQKYQGTTRVKRAHLQALRKEYEMLHMKEGECVNEYIARVLVITNKMKANGEDLRDFSIVEKILRSMTSKFNYVVCSIEESKDTSTLSIDELQSSLLVHEQRMSNTVEEEHALKITHGGKYVGRRRGRGSFRGKVVGEVDKTLTKQQ
;
A
#
# COMPACT_ATOMS: atom_id res chain seq x y z
N MET A 1 -6.09 -36.67 -45.49
CA MET A 1 -6.30 -37.02 -44.07
C MET A 1 -6.69 -35.74 -43.36
N VAL A 2 -7.95 -35.63 -42.94
CA VAL A 2 -8.47 -34.44 -42.24
C VAL A 2 -8.03 -34.59 -40.79
N THR A 3 -7.18 -33.68 -40.32
CA THR A 3 -6.80 -33.61 -38.91
C THR A 3 -8.05 -33.20 -38.12
N GLU A 4 -8.65 -34.15 -37.40
CA GLU A 4 -9.64 -33.85 -36.38
C GLU A 4 -9.00 -32.89 -35.39
N SER A 5 -9.50 -31.66 -35.42
CA SER A 5 -9.15 -30.63 -34.44
C SER A 5 -9.77 -31.10 -33.14
N THR A 6 -8.95 -31.65 -32.24
CA THR A 6 -9.36 -32.00 -30.88
C THR A 6 -9.79 -30.71 -30.18
N PHE A 7 -11.07 -30.34 -30.30
CA PHE A 7 -11.68 -29.28 -29.52
C PHE A 7 -11.69 -29.75 -28.07
N VAL A 8 -10.66 -29.35 -27.32
CA VAL A 8 -10.63 -29.53 -25.87
C VAL A 8 -11.82 -28.76 -25.32
N GLN A 9 -12.77 -29.45 -24.69
CA GLN A 9 -13.89 -28.79 -24.03
C GLN A 9 -13.32 -27.77 -23.02
N PRO A 10 -13.78 -26.51 -23.02
CA PRO A 10 -13.29 -25.53 -22.08
C PRO A 10 -13.59 -26.02 -20.65
N SER A 11 -12.55 -26.13 -19.83
CA SER A 11 -12.70 -26.55 -18.45
C SER A 11 -13.49 -25.49 -17.67
N VAL A 12 -14.41 -25.94 -16.83
CA VAL A 12 -15.21 -25.04 -15.99
C VAL A 12 -14.28 -24.32 -15.00
N PRO A 13 -14.21 -22.98 -15.00
CA PRO A 13 -13.35 -22.25 -14.08
C PRO A 13 -13.74 -22.49 -12.62
N LYS A 14 -12.85 -23.10 -11.84
CA LYS A 14 -13.06 -23.38 -10.42
C LYS A 14 -12.81 -22.11 -9.60
N PHE A 15 -13.60 -21.92 -8.55
CA PHE A 15 -13.40 -20.82 -7.63
C PHE A 15 -12.24 -21.12 -6.68
N ASP A 16 -11.23 -20.26 -6.68
CA ASP A 16 -9.97 -20.39 -5.94
C ASP A 16 -9.85 -19.39 -4.77
N GLY A 17 -10.93 -18.67 -4.46
CA GLY A 17 -10.93 -17.57 -3.49
C GLY A 17 -10.73 -16.19 -4.11
N HIS A 18 -10.23 -16.08 -5.35
CA HIS A 18 -10.02 -14.81 -6.05
C HIS A 18 -11.25 -14.41 -6.85
N TYR A 19 -12.25 -13.86 -6.16
CA TYR A 19 -13.55 -13.54 -6.76
C TYR A 19 -13.48 -12.72 -8.05
N ASN A 20 -12.63 -11.68 -8.14
CA ASN A 20 -12.53 -10.88 -9.39
C ASN A 20 -12.04 -11.72 -10.58
N HIS A 21 -11.01 -12.53 -10.34
CA HIS A 21 -10.39 -13.34 -11.38
C HIS A 21 -11.35 -14.44 -11.84
N TRP A 22 -11.95 -15.15 -10.88
CA TRP A 22 -12.97 -16.16 -11.16
C TRP A 22 -14.18 -15.58 -11.89
N THR A 23 -14.69 -14.41 -11.46
CA THR A 23 -15.84 -13.77 -12.10
C THR A 23 -15.56 -13.47 -13.57
N MET A 24 -14.37 -12.94 -13.87
CA MET A 24 -13.95 -12.66 -15.25
C MET A 24 -13.91 -13.93 -16.12
N LEU A 25 -13.33 -15.02 -15.61
CA LEU A 25 -13.25 -16.29 -16.34
C LEU A 25 -14.62 -16.96 -16.50
N MET A 26 -15.41 -17.01 -15.43
CA MET A 26 -16.73 -17.64 -15.43
C MET A 26 -17.73 -16.87 -16.29
N GLU A 27 -17.71 -15.54 -16.24
CA GLU A 27 -18.54 -14.70 -17.10
C GLU A 27 -18.19 -14.91 -18.57
N ASN A 28 -16.91 -14.94 -18.92
CA ASN A 28 -16.48 -15.21 -20.29
C ASN A 28 -16.91 -16.62 -20.75
N PHE A 29 -16.77 -17.63 -19.89
CA PHE A 29 -17.22 -19.00 -20.16
C PHE A 29 -18.74 -19.09 -20.37
N LEU A 30 -19.54 -18.40 -19.56
CA LEU A 30 -21.00 -18.39 -19.72
C LEU A 30 -21.45 -17.59 -20.95
N ARG A 31 -20.72 -16.53 -21.32
CA ARG A 31 -20.97 -15.76 -22.55
C ARG A 31 -20.65 -16.57 -23.80
N SER A 32 -19.52 -17.27 -23.82
CA SER A 32 -19.11 -18.09 -24.99
C SER A 32 -20.05 -19.28 -25.24
N ASN A 33 -20.75 -19.75 -24.21
CA ASN A 33 -21.77 -20.80 -24.32
C ASN A 33 -23.22 -20.26 -24.41
N GLU A 34 -23.41 -18.95 -24.61
CA GLU A 34 -24.73 -18.29 -24.70
C GLU A 34 -25.66 -18.45 -23.47
N TYR A 35 -25.10 -18.74 -22.30
CA TYR A 35 -25.84 -18.89 -21.05
C TYR A 35 -25.92 -17.60 -20.24
N TRP A 36 -25.09 -16.60 -20.55
CA TRP A 36 -25.05 -15.35 -19.79
C TRP A 36 -26.40 -14.63 -19.68
N GLY A 37 -27.22 -14.66 -20.74
CA GLY A 37 -28.52 -13.97 -20.76
C GLY A 37 -29.47 -14.43 -19.65
N VAL A 38 -29.46 -15.72 -19.28
CA VAL A 38 -30.30 -16.25 -18.18
C VAL A 38 -29.68 -15.98 -16.81
N VAL A 39 -28.36 -15.84 -16.70
CA VAL A 39 -27.68 -15.49 -15.44
C VAL A 39 -27.90 -14.02 -15.09
N GLU A 40 -27.84 -13.13 -16.08
CA GLU A 40 -28.01 -11.68 -15.90
C GLU A 40 -29.49 -11.30 -15.72
N ASN A 41 -30.33 -11.69 -16.69
CA ASN A 41 -31.73 -11.26 -16.72
C ASN A 41 -32.62 -12.18 -15.90
N GLY A 42 -32.24 -13.44 -15.70
CA GLY A 42 -33.08 -14.47 -15.08
C GLY A 42 -34.05 -15.07 -16.09
N VAL A 43 -34.62 -16.22 -15.75
CA VAL A 43 -35.75 -16.77 -16.52
C VAL A 43 -37.00 -15.97 -16.13
N PRO A 44 -37.69 -15.31 -17.07
CA PRO A 44 -38.93 -14.60 -16.76
C PRO A 44 -39.94 -15.58 -16.15
N ALA A 45 -40.47 -15.23 -14.98
CA ALA A 45 -41.58 -15.95 -14.38
C ALA A 45 -42.79 -15.77 -15.31
N THR A 46 -43.27 -16.87 -15.89
CA THR A 46 -44.53 -16.87 -16.63
C THR A 46 -45.61 -16.53 -15.62
N ALA A 47 -46.17 -15.32 -15.68
CA ALA A 47 -47.34 -14.99 -14.89
C ALA A 47 -48.44 -16.00 -15.21
N ASP A 48 -48.97 -16.67 -14.19
CA ASP A 48 -49.89 -17.82 -14.26
C ASP A 48 -51.26 -17.54 -14.94
N ARG A 49 -51.39 -16.44 -15.70
CA ARG A 49 -52.65 -15.97 -16.29
C ARG A 49 -52.58 -15.58 -17.77
N VAL A 50 -51.49 -15.87 -18.48
CA VAL A 50 -51.46 -15.71 -19.95
C VAL A 50 -51.34 -17.09 -20.58
N THR A 51 -52.32 -17.49 -21.37
CA THR A 51 -52.21 -18.63 -22.29
C THR A 51 -51.07 -18.35 -23.26
N LEU A 52 -49.88 -18.84 -22.94
CA LEU A 52 -48.70 -18.73 -23.79
C LEU A 52 -48.99 -19.42 -25.12
N THR A 53 -48.75 -18.72 -26.22
CA THR A 53 -48.75 -19.32 -27.57
C THR A 53 -47.67 -20.41 -27.61
N ASP A 54 -47.83 -21.45 -28.43
CA ASP A 54 -46.89 -22.59 -28.43
C ASP A 54 -45.44 -22.17 -28.75
N GLY A 55 -45.25 -21.10 -29.54
CA GLY A 55 -43.93 -20.48 -29.75
C GLY A 55 -43.33 -19.85 -28.48
N GLN A 56 -44.14 -19.24 -27.61
CA GLN A 56 -43.69 -18.65 -26.35
C GLN A 56 -43.34 -19.73 -25.31
N LYS A 57 -44.10 -20.84 -25.28
CA LYS A 57 -43.78 -22.00 -24.42
C LYS A 57 -42.42 -22.59 -24.77
N LYS A 58 -42.15 -22.78 -26.07
CA LYS A 58 -40.87 -23.32 -26.54
C LYS A 58 -39.68 -22.43 -26.14
N ILE A 59 -39.81 -21.10 -26.29
CA ILE A 59 -38.78 -20.15 -25.86
C ILE A 59 -38.57 -20.21 -24.33
N HIS A 60 -39.64 -20.36 -23.55
CA HIS A 60 -39.53 -20.49 -22.08
C HIS A 60 -38.82 -21.77 -21.64
N GLU A 61 -39.14 -22.89 -22.28
CA GLU A 61 -38.47 -24.17 -22.04
C GLU A 61 -36.98 -24.12 -22.42
N GLU A 62 -36.64 -23.48 -23.54
CA GLU A 62 -35.25 -23.25 -23.94
C GLU A 62 -34.49 -22.40 -22.91
N GLN A 63 -35.11 -21.33 -22.38
CA GLN A 63 -34.52 -20.51 -21.31
C GLN A 63 -34.35 -21.26 -19.99
N LYS A 64 -35.33 -22.08 -19.58
CA LYS A 64 -35.21 -22.97 -18.42
C LYS A 64 -34.07 -23.96 -18.58
N LEU A 65 -33.93 -24.56 -19.76
CA LEU A 65 -32.84 -25.48 -20.05
C LEU A 65 -31.48 -24.78 -19.99
N LYS A 66 -31.37 -23.56 -20.54
CA LYS A 66 -30.16 -22.73 -20.41
C LYS A 66 -29.85 -22.39 -18.95
N ASP A 67 -30.85 -22.07 -18.13
CA ASP A 67 -30.65 -21.79 -16.69
C ASP A 67 -30.15 -23.03 -15.93
N LEU A 68 -30.72 -24.20 -16.19
CA LEU A 68 -30.27 -25.46 -15.59
C LEU A 68 -28.82 -25.79 -15.97
N LYS A 69 -28.43 -25.57 -17.22
CA LYS A 69 -27.04 -25.76 -17.67
C LYS A 69 -26.08 -24.76 -17.00
N ALA A 70 -26.44 -23.47 -16.98
CA ALA A 70 -25.66 -22.44 -16.29
C ALA A 70 -25.47 -22.76 -14.80
N LYS A 71 -26.55 -23.18 -14.14
CA LYS A 71 -26.55 -23.59 -12.73
C LYS A 71 -25.64 -24.80 -12.49
N ASN A 72 -25.69 -25.81 -13.36
CA ASN A 72 -24.80 -26.97 -13.27
C ASN A 72 -23.33 -26.55 -13.37
N TYR A 73 -22.98 -25.62 -14.27
CA TYR A 73 -21.61 -25.10 -14.34
C TYR A 73 -21.20 -24.31 -13.10
N LEU A 74 -22.09 -23.47 -12.55
CA LEU A 74 -21.84 -22.77 -11.30
C LEU A 74 -21.64 -23.75 -10.13
N PHE A 75 -22.40 -24.84 -10.06
CA PHE A 75 -22.23 -25.85 -9.03
C PHE A 75 -20.94 -26.66 -9.20
N GLN A 76 -20.51 -26.90 -10.44
CA GLN A 76 -19.20 -27.50 -10.69
C GLN A 76 -18.07 -26.54 -10.33
N ALA A 77 -18.26 -25.23 -10.51
CA ALA A 77 -17.25 -24.21 -10.21
C ALA A 77 -17.03 -23.98 -8.71
N LEU A 78 -18.04 -24.25 -7.88
CA LEU A 78 -18.06 -23.90 -6.47
C LEU A 78 -17.90 -25.13 -5.59
N ASP A 79 -17.05 -25.02 -4.56
CA ASP A 79 -16.90 -26.08 -3.57
C ASP A 79 -18.12 -26.18 -2.65
N ARG A 80 -18.28 -27.36 -2.04
CA ARG A 80 -19.39 -27.67 -1.12
C ARG A 80 -19.56 -26.63 -0.02
N SER A 81 -18.46 -26.19 0.59
CA SER A 81 -18.47 -25.20 1.68
C SER A 81 -19.05 -23.85 1.23
N ILE A 82 -18.81 -23.45 -0.02
CA ILE A 82 -19.34 -22.21 -0.59
C ILE A 82 -20.80 -22.39 -0.94
N LEU A 83 -21.16 -23.53 -1.54
CA LEU A 83 -22.55 -23.84 -1.84
C LEU A 83 -23.39 -23.84 -0.56
N GLU A 84 -22.94 -24.42 0.54
CA GLU A 84 -23.68 -24.42 1.82
C GLU A 84 -23.98 -23.01 2.36
N THR A 85 -23.18 -22.00 2.00
CA THR A 85 -23.43 -20.61 2.41
C THR A 85 -24.44 -19.85 1.55
N ILE A 86 -24.84 -20.39 0.39
CA ILE A 86 -25.82 -19.77 -0.50
C ILE A 86 -27.22 -20.23 -0.08
N ILE A 87 -28.07 -19.31 0.37
CA ILE A 87 -29.42 -19.63 0.87
C ILE A 87 -30.38 -19.97 -0.29
N ASN A 88 -30.42 -19.13 -1.32
CA ASN A 88 -31.26 -19.36 -2.50
C ASN A 88 -30.41 -19.80 -3.70
N LYS A 89 -30.70 -21.01 -4.20
CA LYS A 89 -30.04 -21.61 -5.37
C LYS A 89 -31.03 -22.02 -6.45
N ASP A 90 -32.23 -21.43 -6.48
CA ASP A 90 -33.30 -21.88 -7.38
C ASP A 90 -32.89 -21.71 -8.83
N THR A 91 -32.32 -20.54 -9.15
CA THR A 91 -31.84 -20.17 -10.49
C THR A 91 -30.33 -19.96 -10.52
N SER A 92 -29.75 -20.02 -11.72
CA SER A 92 -28.34 -19.64 -11.95
C SER A 92 -28.07 -18.19 -11.52
N LYS A 93 -29.02 -17.28 -11.77
CA LYS A 93 -29.01 -15.88 -11.34
C LYS A 93 -28.92 -15.73 -9.82
N ASN A 94 -29.70 -16.48 -9.05
CA ASN A 94 -29.68 -16.40 -7.59
C ASN A 94 -28.32 -16.85 -7.03
N THR A 95 -27.76 -17.91 -7.61
CA THR A 95 -26.43 -18.42 -7.25
C THR A 95 -25.34 -17.38 -7.57
N TRP A 96 -25.37 -16.79 -8.77
CA TRP A 96 -24.44 -15.75 -9.20
C TRP A 96 -24.52 -14.48 -8.33
N ASN A 97 -25.74 -13.99 -8.06
CA ASN A 97 -25.95 -12.80 -7.25
C ASN A 97 -25.52 -13.02 -5.79
N SER A 98 -25.74 -14.21 -5.23
CA SER A 98 -25.28 -14.55 -3.88
C SER A 98 -23.75 -14.55 -3.79
N MET A 99 -23.07 -15.12 -4.79
CA MET A 99 -21.60 -15.03 -4.90
C MET A 99 -21.13 -13.59 -5.00
N LYS A 100 -21.80 -12.78 -5.83
CA LYS A 100 -21.51 -11.36 -5.98
C LYS A 100 -21.66 -10.60 -4.67
N GLN A 101 -22.77 -10.75 -3.96
CA GLN A 101 -22.97 -10.08 -2.67
C GLN A 101 -21.93 -10.49 -1.63
N LYS A 102 -21.66 -11.80 -1.51
CA LYS A 102 -20.74 -12.33 -0.49
C LYS A 102 -19.28 -11.89 -0.71
N TYR A 103 -18.81 -11.92 -1.95
CA TYR A 103 -17.39 -11.74 -2.23
C TYR A 103 -17.04 -10.39 -2.85
N GLN A 104 -17.96 -9.70 -3.54
CA GLN A 104 -17.67 -8.37 -4.11
C GLN A 104 -17.48 -7.32 -3.01
N GLY A 105 -18.27 -7.36 -1.93
CA GLY A 105 -18.10 -6.46 -0.78
C GLY A 105 -16.74 -6.62 -0.12
N THR A 106 -16.40 -7.87 0.23
CA THR A 106 -15.10 -8.24 0.80
C THR A 106 -13.93 -7.83 -0.10
N THR A 107 -14.07 -8.00 -1.41
CA THR A 107 -13.02 -7.64 -2.38
C THR A 107 -12.85 -6.13 -2.53
N ARG A 108 -13.95 -5.37 -2.55
CA ARG A 108 -13.91 -3.90 -2.59
C ARG A 108 -13.27 -3.33 -1.33
N VAL A 109 -13.61 -3.87 -0.15
CA VAL A 109 -13.03 -3.46 1.13
C VAL A 109 -11.53 -3.80 1.18
N LYS A 110 -11.14 -5.03 0.82
CA LYS A 110 -9.72 -5.41 0.73
C LYS A 110 -8.93 -4.48 -0.21
N ARG A 111 -9.48 -4.17 -1.38
CA ARG A 111 -8.83 -3.24 -2.33
C ARG A 111 -8.71 -1.83 -1.77
N ALA A 112 -9.77 -1.31 -1.15
CA ALA A 112 -9.73 0.03 -0.53
C ALA A 112 -8.71 0.09 0.60
N HIS A 113 -8.64 -0.94 1.43
CA HIS A 113 -7.66 -1.05 2.50
C HIS A 113 -6.23 -1.13 1.94
N LEU A 114 -5.99 -1.94 0.90
CA LEU A 114 -4.70 -2.00 0.23
C LEU A 114 -4.27 -0.65 -0.36
N GLN A 115 -5.22 0.10 -0.96
CA GLN A 115 -4.95 1.44 -1.48
C GLN A 115 -4.59 2.45 -0.37
N ALA A 116 -5.25 2.36 0.78
CA ALA A 116 -4.89 3.17 1.94
C ALA A 116 -3.46 2.84 2.43
N LEU A 117 -3.10 1.56 2.48
CA LEU A 117 -1.75 1.11 2.85
C LEU A 117 -0.69 1.57 1.85
N ARG A 118 -0.97 1.52 0.54
CA ARG A 118 -0.06 2.05 -0.49
C ARG A 118 0.20 3.54 -0.31
N LYS A 119 -0.85 4.30 -0.07
CA LYS A 119 -0.73 5.73 0.22
C LYS A 119 0.11 5.97 1.48
N GLU A 120 -0.14 5.21 2.55
CA GLU A 120 0.64 5.27 3.78
C GLU A 120 2.12 4.92 3.54
N TYR A 121 2.39 3.88 2.74
CA TYR A 121 3.75 3.48 2.34
C TYR A 121 4.44 4.57 1.51
N GLU A 122 3.77 5.15 0.52
CA GLU A 122 4.34 6.21 -0.31
C GLU A 122 4.69 7.47 0.50
N MET A 123 3.79 7.89 1.40
CA MET A 123 4.01 9.03 2.29
C MET A 123 4.97 8.73 3.45
N LEU A 124 5.33 7.46 3.67
CA LEU A 124 6.23 7.07 4.74
C LEU A 124 7.61 7.69 4.52
N HIS A 125 8.05 8.44 5.52
CA HIS A 125 9.38 9.02 5.63
C HIS A 125 9.88 8.93 7.07
N MET A 126 11.19 8.89 7.23
CA MET A 126 11.83 8.95 8.55
C MET A 126 11.53 10.32 9.19
N LYS A 127 11.12 10.32 10.45
CA LYS A 127 10.86 11.56 11.20
C LYS A 127 12.17 12.14 11.74
N GLU A 128 12.17 13.44 12.04
CA GLU A 128 13.30 14.08 12.69
C GLU A 128 13.46 13.56 14.12
N GLY A 129 14.65 13.06 14.47
CA GLY A 129 14.94 12.47 15.77
C GLY A 129 14.45 11.03 15.98
N GLU A 130 13.78 10.42 14.99
CA GLU A 130 13.44 8.98 15.02
C GLU A 130 14.71 8.14 14.84
N CYS A 131 14.85 7.04 15.59
CA CYS A 131 15.99 6.14 15.41
C CYS A 131 15.78 5.20 14.21
N VAL A 132 16.88 4.67 13.65
CA VAL A 132 16.83 3.77 12.49
C VAL A 132 15.94 2.55 12.75
N ASN A 133 16.02 1.95 13.94
CA ASN A 133 15.24 0.77 14.30
C ASN A 133 13.73 1.05 14.33
N GLU A 134 13.32 2.17 14.92
CA GLU A 134 11.91 2.59 14.93
C GLU A 134 11.42 2.80 13.50
N TYR A 135 12.24 3.45 12.66
CA TYR A 135 11.87 3.71 11.28
C TYR A 135 11.65 2.41 10.48
N ILE A 136 12.63 1.51 10.52
CA ILE A 136 12.56 0.22 9.80
C ILE A 136 11.39 -0.62 10.33
N ALA A 137 11.14 -0.62 11.64
CA ALA A 137 9.98 -1.32 12.21
C ALA A 137 8.65 -0.81 11.62
N ARG A 138 8.46 0.51 11.45
CA ARG A 138 7.24 1.05 10.82
C ARG A 138 7.11 0.62 9.36
N VAL A 139 8.22 0.66 8.61
CA VAL A 139 8.26 0.21 7.20
C VAL A 139 7.81 -1.25 7.12
N LEU A 140 8.40 -2.12 7.94
CA LEU A 140 8.06 -3.55 7.98
C LEU A 140 6.61 -3.79 8.38
N VAL A 141 6.06 -3.05 9.35
CA VAL A 141 4.65 -3.15 9.74
C VAL A 141 3.72 -2.86 8.55
N ILE A 142 3.99 -1.80 7.78
CA ILE A 142 3.16 -1.44 6.62
C ILE A 142 3.33 -2.48 5.50
N THR A 143 4.56 -2.87 5.18
CA THR A 143 4.85 -3.91 4.18
C THR A 143 4.16 -5.23 4.52
N ASN A 144 4.21 -5.66 5.79
CA ASN A 144 3.55 -6.89 6.22
C ASN A 144 2.03 -6.80 6.09
N LYS A 145 1.43 -5.64 6.39
CA LYS A 145 0.00 -5.40 6.14
C LYS A 145 -0.33 -5.45 4.64
N MET A 146 0.53 -4.92 3.77
CA MET A 146 0.34 -4.99 2.31
C MET A 146 0.44 -6.43 1.80
N LYS A 147 1.45 -7.19 2.25
CA LYS A 147 1.61 -8.63 1.97
C LYS A 147 0.39 -9.43 2.41
N ALA A 148 -0.12 -9.18 3.62
CA ALA A 148 -1.34 -9.82 4.12
C ALA A 148 -2.60 -9.51 3.30
N ASN A 149 -2.63 -8.39 2.57
CA ASN A 149 -3.73 -8.01 1.68
C ASN A 149 -3.51 -8.46 0.22
N GLY A 150 -2.50 -9.28 -0.05
CA GLY A 150 -2.26 -9.92 -1.34
C GLY A 150 -1.33 -9.14 -2.29
N GLU A 151 -0.58 -8.16 -1.78
CA GLU A 151 0.46 -7.47 -2.56
C GLU A 151 1.84 -8.06 -2.28
N ASP A 152 2.49 -8.55 -3.33
CA ASP A 152 3.85 -9.07 -3.22
C ASP A 152 4.87 -7.92 -3.30
N LEU A 153 5.51 -7.63 -2.18
CA LEU A 153 6.59 -6.66 -2.08
C LEU A 153 7.92 -7.40 -1.97
N ARG A 154 8.74 -7.27 -3.02
CA ARG A 154 10.09 -7.82 -3.07
C ARG A 154 11.02 -7.02 -2.16
N ASP A 155 11.99 -7.69 -1.56
CA ASP A 155 12.86 -7.09 -0.53
C ASP A 155 13.67 -5.90 -1.08
N PHE A 156 14.15 -5.97 -2.33
CA PHE A 156 14.84 -4.83 -2.95
C PHE A 156 13.96 -3.57 -3.01
N SER A 157 12.64 -3.70 -3.27
CA SER A 157 11.73 -2.56 -3.33
C SER A 157 11.52 -1.91 -1.96
N ILE A 158 11.68 -2.69 -0.89
CA ILE A 158 11.61 -2.21 0.49
C ILE A 158 12.93 -1.52 0.85
N VAL A 159 14.07 -2.09 0.48
CA VAL A 159 15.40 -1.50 0.66
C VAL A 159 15.52 -0.14 -0.05
N GLU A 160 15.17 -0.07 -1.33
CA GLU A 160 15.17 1.19 -2.09
C GLU A 160 14.22 2.22 -1.48
N LYS A 161 13.05 1.77 -0.99
CA LYS A 161 12.14 2.66 -0.28
C LYS A 161 12.80 3.23 0.97
N ILE A 162 13.40 2.39 1.82
CA ILE A 162 14.06 2.83 3.06
C ILE A 162 15.11 3.89 2.73
N LEU A 163 16.05 3.58 1.83
CA LEU A 163 17.15 4.48 1.43
C LEU A 163 16.63 5.84 0.90
N ARG A 164 15.62 5.84 0.02
CA ARG A 164 15.04 7.07 -0.56
C ARG A 164 14.25 7.94 0.42
N SER A 165 13.85 7.40 1.57
CA SER A 165 12.94 8.05 2.51
C SER A 165 13.57 8.31 3.89
N MET A 166 14.88 8.11 3.99
CA MET A 166 15.68 8.53 5.15
C MET A 166 15.80 10.05 5.21
N THR A 167 16.10 10.58 6.40
CA THR A 167 16.37 12.01 6.59
C THR A 167 17.73 12.41 6.00
N SER A 168 17.92 13.70 5.72
CA SER A 168 19.16 14.25 5.15
C SER A 168 20.41 13.96 5.98
N LYS A 169 20.26 13.71 7.29
CA LYS A 169 21.33 13.26 8.19
C LYS A 169 22.02 11.98 7.68
N PHE A 170 21.26 11.11 7.03
CA PHE A 170 21.77 9.83 6.54
C PHE A 170 22.21 9.87 5.08
N ASN A 171 22.14 11.01 4.38
CA ASN A 171 22.48 11.10 2.95
C ASN A 171 23.87 10.54 2.63
N TYR A 172 24.87 10.87 3.44
CA TYR A 172 26.24 10.34 3.25
C TYR A 172 26.29 8.80 3.38
N VAL A 173 25.55 8.26 4.35
CA VAL A 173 25.47 6.81 4.58
C VAL A 173 24.74 6.12 3.43
N VAL A 174 23.64 6.72 2.96
CA VAL A 174 22.86 6.23 1.81
C VAL A 174 23.74 6.16 0.57
N CYS A 175 24.44 7.24 0.21
CA CYS A 175 25.36 7.25 -0.94
C CYS A 175 26.46 6.19 -0.78
N SER A 176 27.05 6.05 0.41
CA SER A 176 28.09 5.04 0.65
C SER A 176 27.56 3.61 0.48
N ILE A 177 26.32 3.33 0.89
CA ILE A 177 25.70 2.01 0.70
C ILE A 177 25.39 1.77 -0.78
N GLU A 178 24.85 2.76 -1.49
CA GLU A 178 24.55 2.66 -2.93
C GLU A 178 25.81 2.47 -3.79
N GLU A 179 26.95 3.05 -3.39
CA GLU A 179 28.23 2.87 -4.09
C GLU A 179 28.92 1.55 -3.77
N SER A 180 28.78 1.05 -2.53
CA SER A 180 29.53 -0.11 -2.04
C SER A 180 28.78 -1.44 -2.18
N LYS A 181 27.45 -1.43 -2.29
CA LYS A 181 26.61 -2.62 -2.32
C LYS A 181 25.60 -2.56 -3.45
N ASP A 182 25.31 -3.72 -4.03
CA ASP A 182 24.21 -3.88 -4.99
C ASP A 182 22.87 -3.89 -4.24
N THR A 183 22.09 -2.82 -4.43
CA THR A 183 20.77 -2.65 -3.80
C THR A 183 19.74 -3.69 -4.24
N SER A 184 19.99 -4.38 -5.36
CA SER A 184 19.09 -5.41 -5.87
C SER A 184 19.21 -6.76 -5.14
N THR A 185 20.35 -7.00 -4.49
CA THR A 185 20.63 -8.25 -3.74
C THR A 185 20.68 -8.04 -2.23
N LEU A 186 20.72 -6.79 -1.78
CA LEU A 186 20.81 -6.43 -0.37
C LEU A 186 19.56 -6.85 0.42
N SER A 187 19.77 -7.58 1.52
CA SER A 187 18.68 -7.92 2.44
C SER A 187 18.36 -6.77 3.41
N ILE A 188 17.14 -6.79 3.97
CA ILE A 188 16.70 -5.78 4.95
C ILE A 188 17.56 -5.84 6.23
N ASP A 189 17.95 -7.03 6.68
CA ASP A 189 18.75 -7.22 7.88
C ASP A 189 20.19 -6.69 7.73
N GLU A 190 20.79 -6.88 6.55
CA GLU A 190 22.12 -6.33 6.23
C GLU A 190 22.08 -4.80 6.11
N LEU A 191 21.02 -4.25 5.50
CA LEU A 191 20.79 -2.81 5.45
C LEU A 191 20.66 -2.23 6.85
N GLN A 192 19.80 -2.82 7.69
CA GLN A 192 19.57 -2.39 9.07
C GLN A 192 20.87 -2.41 9.87
N SER A 193 21.64 -3.50 9.78
CA SER A 193 22.92 -3.63 10.47
C SER A 193 23.91 -2.53 10.06
N SER A 194 23.95 -2.22 8.76
CA SER A 194 24.84 -1.20 8.21
C SER A 194 24.42 0.21 8.68
N LEU A 195 23.13 0.53 8.62
CA LEU A 195 22.59 1.82 9.06
C LEU A 195 22.79 2.05 10.57
N LEU A 196 22.62 1.02 11.40
CA LEU A 196 22.83 1.10 12.85
C LEU A 196 24.29 1.41 13.23
N VAL A 197 25.26 0.78 12.55
CA VAL A 197 26.68 1.06 12.78
C VAL A 197 27.00 2.53 12.50
N HIS A 198 26.41 3.10 11.45
CA HIS A 198 26.58 4.51 11.13
C HIS A 198 25.84 5.43 12.11
N GLU A 199 24.62 5.08 12.55
CA GLU A 199 23.88 5.84 13.55
C GLU A 199 24.68 5.99 14.86
N GLN A 200 25.30 4.91 15.34
CA GLN A 200 26.12 4.95 16.55
C GLN A 200 27.38 5.82 16.39
N ARG A 201 28.05 5.75 15.23
CA ARG A 201 29.22 6.61 14.93
C ARG A 201 28.85 8.08 14.81
N MET A 202 27.67 8.38 14.25
CA MET A 202 27.16 9.74 14.14
C MET A 202 26.70 10.32 15.48
N SER A 203 26.18 9.49 16.39
CA SER A 203 25.83 9.93 17.74
C SER A 203 27.08 10.40 18.52
N ASN A 204 28.18 9.64 18.42
CA ASN A 204 29.44 9.98 19.09
C ASN A 204 30.06 11.29 18.55
N THR A 205 29.92 11.56 17.26
CA THR A 205 30.48 12.79 16.65
C THR A 205 29.72 14.05 17.07
N VAL A 206 28.41 13.97 17.33
CA VAL A 206 27.65 15.12 17.86
C VAL A 206 28.12 15.46 19.28
N GLU A 207 28.37 14.47 20.13
CA GLU A 207 28.91 14.70 21.48
C GLU A 207 30.31 15.32 21.44
N GLU A 208 31.19 14.86 20.56
CA GLU A 208 32.53 15.43 20.36
C GLU A 208 32.50 16.85 19.77
N GLU A 209 31.62 17.14 18.80
CA GLU A 209 31.48 18.50 18.26
C GLU A 209 30.93 19.50 19.28
N HIS A 210 30.00 19.07 20.13
CA HIS A 210 29.51 19.89 21.24
C HIS A 210 30.61 20.14 22.28
N ALA A 211 31.45 19.15 22.59
CA ALA A 211 32.62 19.33 23.46
C ALA A 211 33.70 20.23 22.83
N LEU A 212 33.95 20.11 21.52
CA LEU A 212 34.90 20.94 20.77
C LEU A 212 34.43 22.40 20.66
N LYS A 213 33.13 22.66 20.49
CA LYS A 213 32.56 24.02 20.53
C LYS A 213 32.73 24.68 21.90
N ILE A 214 32.61 23.92 22.99
CA ILE A 214 32.85 24.44 24.35
C ILE A 214 34.32 24.79 24.56
N THR A 215 35.25 24.04 23.97
CA THR A 215 36.69 24.29 24.13
C THR A 215 37.25 25.38 23.21
N HIS A 216 36.64 25.64 22.05
CA HIS A 216 37.10 26.67 21.09
C HIS A 216 36.46 28.07 21.30
N GLY A 217 35.45 28.21 22.17
CA GLY A 217 34.82 29.50 22.49
C GLY A 217 35.64 30.43 23.40
N GLY A 218 36.81 30.01 23.90
CA GLY A 218 37.56 30.75 24.91
C GLY A 218 39.06 30.79 24.63
N LYS A 219 39.50 31.56 23.62
CA LYS A 219 40.84 32.21 23.55
C LYS A 219 41.04 32.97 22.22
N TYR A 220 40.37 34.10 22.07
CA TYR A 220 40.87 35.19 21.22
C TYR A 220 40.85 36.51 22.02
N VAL A 221 41.82 36.66 22.94
CA VAL A 221 42.14 37.98 23.53
C VAL A 221 43.39 38.51 22.83
N GLY A 222 43.18 39.09 21.65
CA GLY A 222 44.17 39.86 20.91
C GLY A 222 44.21 41.31 21.39
N ARG A 223 45.17 41.60 22.27
CA ARG A 223 45.88 42.87 22.53
C ARG A 223 45.43 44.10 21.68
N ARG A 224 44.83 45.13 22.32
CA ARG A 224 44.72 46.48 21.75
C ARG A 224 45.49 47.50 22.62
N ARG A 225 46.62 47.97 22.08
CA ARG A 225 47.46 49.08 22.58
C ARG A 225 46.67 50.39 22.44
N GLY A 226 46.28 51.00 23.56
CA GLY A 226 45.69 52.34 23.61
C GLY A 226 46.77 53.42 23.61
N ARG A 227 46.72 54.31 22.63
CA ARG A 227 47.59 55.47 22.42
C ARG A 227 47.03 56.63 23.25
N GLY A 228 47.66 56.95 24.38
CA GLY A 228 47.30 58.08 25.23
C GLY A 228 47.86 59.39 24.68
N SER A 229 46.97 60.31 24.32
CA SER A 229 47.28 61.71 24.02
C SER A 229 47.20 62.56 25.29
N PHE A 230 48.14 63.50 25.39
CA PHE A 230 48.27 64.49 26.46
C PHE A 230 47.06 65.43 26.60
N ARG A 231 46.86 65.92 27.85
CA ARG A 231 46.80 67.34 28.27
C ARG A 231 45.53 67.76 29.04
N GLY A 232 45.75 68.32 30.23
CA GLY A 232 44.95 69.44 30.75
C GLY A 232 44.10 69.14 31.98
N LYS A 233 44.66 69.42 33.16
CA LYS A 233 43.94 69.54 34.44
C LYS A 233 43.82 71.03 34.75
N VAL A 234 42.62 71.61 34.68
CA VAL A 234 42.31 72.92 35.31
C VAL A 234 40.91 72.85 35.90
N VAL A 235 40.82 73.44 37.08
CA VAL A 235 39.78 73.46 38.11
C VAL A 235 38.68 74.49 37.78
N GLY A 236 37.46 74.25 38.29
CA GLY A 236 36.32 75.20 38.27
C GLY A 236 35.01 74.43 38.44
N GLU A 237 34.53 74.13 39.64
CA GLU A 237 33.71 74.97 40.53
C GLU A 237 32.25 75.14 40.08
N VAL A 238 31.35 74.97 41.06
CA VAL A 238 29.96 75.46 41.16
C VAL A 238 28.85 74.70 40.40
N ASP A 239 28.22 73.79 41.15
CA ASP A 239 26.84 73.90 41.68
C ASP A 239 25.60 73.73 40.77
N LYS A 240 24.64 73.05 41.41
CA LYS A 240 23.18 73.16 41.30
C LYS A 240 22.45 72.70 40.04
N THR A 241 21.55 71.75 40.37
CA THR A 241 20.10 71.78 40.15
C THR A 241 19.52 71.09 38.93
N LEU A 242 18.54 70.22 39.25
CA LEU A 242 17.17 70.15 38.71
C LEU A 242 17.09 70.00 37.18
N THR A 243 16.34 69.09 36.58
CA THR A 243 15.02 68.55 36.96
C THR A 243 14.65 67.50 35.90
N LYS A 244 13.90 66.50 36.34
CA LYS A 244 12.69 65.93 35.71
C LYS A 244 12.53 65.97 34.18
N GLN A 245 12.12 64.78 33.70
CA GLN A 245 11.01 64.52 32.76
C GLN A 245 11.25 65.07 31.33
N GLN A 246 10.99 64.31 30.28
CA GLN A 246 9.90 63.38 30.06
C GLN A 246 10.27 62.45 28.91
#